data_AF-A0A8H4HAD2-F1
#
_entry.id   AF-A0A8H4HAD2-F1
#
_cell.length_a   1.000
_cell.length_b   1.000
_cell.length_c   1.000
_cell.angle_alpha   90.00
_cell.angle_beta   90.00
_cell.angle_gamma   90.00
#
_symmetry.space_group_name_H-M   'P 1'
#
loop_
_entity.id
_entity.type
_entity.pdbx_description
1 polymer ?
#
loop_
_entity_poly.entity_id
_entity_poly.type
_entity_poly.pdbx_seq_one_letter_code
_entity_poly.pdbx_strand_id
1 'polypeptide(L)'
;MSDQSILRITREIKHIQHNADLSLAVAYKDSDIRNVTAIVLGTPGTPYQFGLFEFSISFGKDYPATPPIVQITTTNGGRCRFGPNLYAGGKVCLSILGTWGGQRGEEWSSAQGLESILISIQSLMSNNPYENEPGYQGAHAPEDQENSQAYIEKIRHETLRIAVIQPLESSLGIQSDGTVKPSENKNLGEDDDCDDSFDDEDGTFFEPFADLRKRRFLWYFDSYMQAIKEAEPQVRRRQRFETMPFETEDNCMRGHFNYPELRRRLIRVKEAILKEMHNWPIEGLEAKKQEASLAVSLQSQYEQIVEDFKHRHNFTVDLRLVHENPFLWELIYFGRPMTQLDGGVFKIKIYLSPRFPEEQPRVVVEPELFHYRVSKDGTLCYFPKRTEEMRHHIEAIVEALEEESAPYDPRTTVNPEASKLFWGSPEDRKNYNRALRRSVQKSVE
;
A
#
# COMPACT_ATOMS: atom_id res chain seq x y z
N MET A 1 -30.26 -20.98 13.02
CA MET A 1 -29.32 -21.81 12.22
C MET A 1 -28.21 -20.89 11.76
N SER A 2 -26.96 -21.12 12.15
CA SER A 2 -25.84 -20.30 11.68
C SER A 2 -25.76 -20.41 10.16
N ASP A 3 -25.83 -19.28 9.47
CA ASP A 3 -25.70 -19.23 8.02
C ASP A 3 -24.31 -19.75 7.64
N GLN A 4 -24.25 -20.96 7.07
CA GLN A 4 -23.01 -21.65 6.72
C GLN A 4 -22.18 -20.82 5.73
N SER A 5 -22.83 -20.00 4.91
CA SER A 5 -22.20 -19.07 3.99
C SER A 5 -21.45 -17.97 4.73
N ILE A 6 -22.06 -17.38 5.76
CA ILE A 6 -21.41 -16.35 6.59
C ILE A 6 -20.17 -16.91 7.28
N LEU A 7 -20.26 -18.11 7.87
CA LEU A 7 -19.11 -18.77 8.51
C LEU A 7 -17.95 -19.01 7.53
N ARG A 8 -18.27 -19.35 6.28
CA ARG A 8 -17.27 -19.52 5.21
C ARG A 8 -16.61 -18.18 4.86
N ILE A 9 -17.41 -17.13 4.64
CA ILE A 9 -16.91 -15.78 4.32
C ILE A 9 -15.99 -15.26 5.43
N THR A 10 -16.42 -15.32 6.71
CA THR A 10 -15.61 -14.88 7.84
C THR A 10 -14.27 -15.61 7.91
N ARG A 11 -14.26 -16.92 7.63
CA ARG A 11 -13.03 -17.72 7.65
C ARG A 11 -12.07 -17.30 6.53
N GLU A 12 -12.59 -17.08 5.33
CA GLU A 12 -11.79 -16.63 4.19
C GLU A 12 -11.19 -15.23 4.41
N ILE A 13 -11.99 -14.29 4.95
CA ILE A 13 -11.52 -12.95 5.29
C ILE A 13 -10.40 -13.02 6.35
N LYS A 14 -10.62 -13.77 7.43
CA LYS A 14 -9.61 -13.94 8.49
C LYS A 14 -8.34 -14.61 7.98
N HIS A 15 -8.45 -15.55 7.03
CA HIS A 15 -7.29 -16.17 6.39
C HIS A 15 -6.44 -15.13 5.65
N ILE A 16 -7.07 -14.26 4.86
CA ILE A 16 -6.36 -13.20 4.13
C ILE A 16 -5.79 -12.14 5.09
N GLN A 17 -6.52 -11.76 6.14
CA GLN A 17 -6.03 -10.78 7.13
C GLN A 17 -4.86 -11.31 7.96
N HIS A 18 -4.82 -12.62 8.24
CA HIS A 18 -3.72 -13.26 8.96
C HIS A 18 -2.53 -13.60 8.05
N ASN A 19 -2.78 -13.90 6.77
CA ASN A 19 -1.71 -14.10 5.81
C ASN A 19 -1.05 -12.76 5.49
N ALA A 20 0.27 -12.67 5.72
CA ALA A 20 1.06 -11.48 5.46
C ALA A 20 1.32 -11.24 3.95
N ASP A 21 0.38 -11.58 3.07
CA ASP A 21 0.53 -11.32 1.65
C ASP A 21 0.37 -9.82 1.39
N LEU A 22 1.50 -9.16 1.11
CA LEU A 22 1.57 -7.73 0.83
C LEU A 22 0.75 -7.32 -0.40
N SER A 23 0.34 -8.29 -1.22
CA SER A 23 -0.44 -8.01 -2.42
C SER A 23 -1.93 -7.81 -2.18
N LEU A 24 -2.49 -8.38 -1.11
CA LEU A 24 -3.92 -8.40 -0.86
C LEU A 24 -4.24 -7.75 0.48
N ALA A 25 -5.31 -6.96 0.51
CA ALA A 25 -5.90 -6.51 1.77
C ALA A 25 -7.42 -6.55 1.66
N VAL A 26 -8.11 -6.92 2.75
CA VAL A 26 -9.57 -7.06 2.77
C VAL A 26 -10.15 -6.44 4.03
N ALA A 27 -11.30 -5.79 3.87
CA ALA A 27 -12.05 -5.16 4.94
C ALA A 27 -13.54 -5.29 4.67
N TYR A 28 -14.34 -5.27 5.73
CA TYR A 28 -15.80 -5.35 5.68
C TYR A 28 -16.37 -4.51 6.83
N LYS A 29 -17.62 -4.04 6.66
CA LYS A 29 -18.36 -3.40 7.75
C LYS A 29 -18.99 -4.49 8.61
N ASP A 30 -18.96 -4.36 9.94
CA ASP A 30 -19.60 -5.33 10.84
C ASP A 30 -21.11 -5.45 10.63
N SER A 31 -21.75 -4.39 10.15
CA SER A 31 -23.16 -4.38 9.75
C SER A 31 -23.46 -5.23 8.52
N ASP A 32 -22.47 -5.46 7.65
CA ASP A 32 -22.65 -6.20 6.40
C ASP A 32 -21.40 -6.99 5.98
N ILE A 33 -21.31 -8.21 6.51
CA ILE A 33 -20.22 -9.15 6.16
C ILE A 33 -20.30 -9.71 4.74
N ARG A 34 -21.42 -9.52 4.03
CA ARG A 34 -21.60 -10.01 2.65
C ARG A 34 -21.07 -9.01 1.63
N ASN A 35 -20.77 -7.78 2.03
CA ASN A 35 -20.11 -6.79 1.20
C ASN A 35 -18.69 -6.55 1.73
N VAL A 36 -17.71 -6.94 0.92
CA VAL A 36 -16.29 -6.88 1.26
C VAL A 36 -15.60 -5.94 0.28
N THR A 37 -14.78 -5.04 0.80
CA THR A 37 -13.87 -4.23 0.00
C THR A 37 -12.49 -4.88 0.03
N ALA A 38 -11.86 -5.03 -1.13
CA ALA A 38 -10.52 -5.57 -1.25
C ALA A 38 -9.60 -4.62 -2.01
N ILE A 39 -8.31 -4.64 -1.65
CA ILE A 39 -7.22 -3.99 -2.38
C ILE A 39 -6.35 -5.08 -2.99
N VAL A 40 -6.05 -4.93 -4.28
CA VAL A 40 -5.04 -5.71 -4.98
C VAL A 40 -3.90 -4.78 -5.39
N LEU A 41 -2.69 -5.08 -4.93
CA LEU A 41 -1.47 -4.39 -5.32
C LEU A 41 -1.08 -4.79 -6.75
N GLY A 42 -0.89 -3.80 -7.62
CA GLY A 42 -0.37 -4.02 -8.96
C GLY A 42 1.06 -4.55 -8.92
N THR A 43 1.31 -5.60 -9.70
CA THR A 43 2.55 -6.39 -9.65
C THR A 43 3.77 -5.55 -10.06
N PRO A 44 4.89 -5.62 -9.32
CA PRO A 44 6.12 -4.93 -9.71
C PRO A 44 6.62 -5.35 -11.10
N GLY A 45 7.12 -4.39 -11.88
CA GLY A 45 7.55 -4.61 -13.27
C GLY A 45 6.45 -4.45 -14.33
N THR A 46 5.18 -4.37 -13.92
CA THR A 46 4.03 -4.17 -14.83
C THR A 46 3.66 -2.69 -14.93
N PRO A 47 2.84 -2.25 -15.90
CA PRO A 47 2.29 -0.89 -15.91
C PRO A 47 1.37 -0.58 -14.69
N TYR A 48 1.00 -1.59 -13.90
CA TYR A 48 0.19 -1.45 -12.69
C TYR A 48 1.04 -1.30 -11.42
N GLN A 49 2.37 -1.37 -11.54
CA GLN A 49 3.32 -1.46 -10.43
C GLN A 49 2.97 -0.54 -9.25
N PHE A 50 2.81 -1.17 -8.08
CA PHE A 50 2.52 -0.53 -6.79
C PHE A 50 1.22 0.29 -6.73
N GLY A 51 0.38 0.28 -7.78
CA GLY A 51 -0.98 0.80 -7.73
C GLY A 51 -1.84 -0.03 -6.77
N LEU A 52 -2.70 0.63 -5.99
CA LEU A 52 -3.61 -0.02 -5.05
C LEU A 52 -5.02 0.01 -5.62
N PHE A 53 -5.38 -1.05 -6.34
CA PHE A 53 -6.67 -1.20 -7.02
C PHE A 53 -7.71 -1.74 -6.06
N GLU A 54 -8.81 -1.02 -5.93
CA GLU A 54 -9.89 -1.36 -5.02
C GLU A 54 -11.03 -2.05 -5.75
N PHE A 55 -11.59 -3.07 -5.10
CA PHE A 55 -12.64 -3.92 -5.59
C PHE A 55 -13.74 -4.03 -4.54
N SER A 56 -14.99 -3.96 -4.99
CA SER A 56 -16.17 -4.32 -4.21
C SER A 56 -16.57 -5.76 -4.53
N ILE A 57 -16.78 -6.58 -3.50
CA ILE A 57 -17.16 -7.97 -3.60
C ILE A 57 -18.46 -8.20 -2.82
N SER A 58 -19.50 -8.61 -3.51
CA SER A 58 -20.82 -8.89 -2.93
C SER A 58 -21.13 -10.39 -2.98
N PHE A 59 -21.28 -11.01 -1.82
CA PHE A 59 -21.56 -12.43 -1.66
C PHE A 59 -23.07 -12.71 -1.63
N GLY A 60 -23.57 -13.41 -2.65
CA GLY A 60 -24.95 -13.88 -2.72
C GLY A 60 -25.32 -14.88 -1.62
N LYS A 61 -26.63 -15.08 -1.40
CA LYS A 61 -27.15 -16.01 -0.37
C LYS A 61 -26.67 -17.45 -0.58
N ASP A 62 -26.45 -17.83 -1.82
CA ASP A 62 -26.07 -19.19 -2.21
C ASP A 62 -24.55 -19.43 -2.20
N TYR A 63 -23.73 -18.47 -1.75
CA TYR A 63 -22.28 -18.68 -1.64
C TYR A 63 -21.94 -19.85 -0.69
N PRO A 64 -21.01 -20.77 -1.03
CA PRO A 64 -20.11 -20.79 -2.19
C PRO A 64 -20.62 -21.60 -3.40
N ALA A 65 -21.90 -21.95 -3.49
CA ALA A 65 -22.45 -22.64 -4.65
C ALA A 65 -22.40 -21.76 -5.91
N THR A 66 -22.64 -20.46 -5.76
CA THR A 66 -22.49 -19.44 -6.81
C THR A 66 -21.30 -18.52 -6.53
N PRO A 67 -20.62 -17.98 -7.56
CA PRO A 67 -19.55 -17.00 -7.37
C PRO A 67 -20.11 -15.70 -6.79
N PRO A 68 -19.30 -14.90 -6.08
CA PRO A 68 -19.67 -13.54 -5.71
C PRO A 68 -19.63 -12.60 -6.92
N ILE A 69 -20.31 -11.46 -6.80
CA ILE A 69 -20.22 -10.37 -7.78
C ILE A 69 -19.00 -9.54 -7.42
N VAL A 70 -18.13 -9.26 -8.40
CA VAL A 70 -16.92 -8.46 -8.20
C VAL A 70 -16.91 -7.27 -9.16
N GLN A 71 -16.63 -6.09 -8.61
CA GLN A 71 -16.49 -4.86 -9.38
C GLN A 71 -15.24 -4.09 -8.98
N ILE A 72 -14.48 -3.59 -9.95
CA ILE A 72 -13.39 -2.64 -9.68
C ILE A 72 -13.97 -1.25 -9.45
N THR A 73 -13.63 -0.63 -8.32
CA THR A 73 -14.11 0.72 -7.93
C THR A 73 -13.11 1.81 -8.32
N THR A 74 -11.83 1.45 -8.44
CA THR A 74 -10.76 2.33 -8.92
C THR A 74 -10.86 2.53 -10.44
N THR A 75 -11.88 3.27 -10.90
CA THR A 75 -12.15 3.53 -12.34
C THR A 75 -12.34 5.01 -12.68
N ASN A 76 -12.03 5.91 -11.72
CA ASN A 76 -12.24 7.35 -11.86
C ASN A 76 -13.70 7.71 -12.23
N GLY A 77 -14.66 7.05 -11.58
CA GLY A 77 -16.09 7.24 -11.79
C GLY A 77 -16.55 6.75 -13.16
N GLY A 78 -16.14 5.55 -13.58
CA GLY A 78 -16.60 4.97 -14.84
C GLY A 78 -15.78 5.36 -16.09
N ARG A 79 -14.67 6.08 -15.94
CA ARG A 79 -13.95 6.75 -17.06
C ARG A 79 -12.62 6.12 -17.44
N CYS A 80 -12.11 5.20 -16.63
CA CYS A 80 -10.81 4.58 -16.83
C CYS A 80 -10.94 3.06 -16.92
N ARG A 81 -10.78 2.53 -18.14
CA ARG A 81 -10.58 1.10 -18.39
C ARG A 81 -9.14 0.72 -18.06
N PHE A 82 -8.93 -0.07 -17.02
CA PHE A 82 -7.59 -0.47 -16.61
C PHE A 82 -7.01 -1.64 -17.42
N GLY A 83 -7.83 -2.41 -18.13
CA GLY A 83 -7.36 -3.52 -18.94
C GLY A 83 -8.49 -4.12 -19.79
N PRO A 84 -8.20 -5.09 -20.67
CA PRO A 84 -9.23 -5.85 -21.37
C PRO A 84 -10.24 -6.52 -20.45
N ASN A 85 -9.80 -6.96 -19.28
CA ASN A 85 -10.63 -7.63 -18.28
C ASN A 85 -11.10 -6.71 -17.14
N LEU A 86 -10.69 -5.43 -17.12
CA LEU A 86 -10.99 -4.45 -16.08
C LEU A 86 -11.66 -3.23 -16.72
N TYR A 87 -12.98 -3.28 -16.81
CA TYR A 87 -13.78 -2.32 -17.58
C TYR A 87 -13.89 -0.97 -16.88
N ALA A 88 -14.09 0.09 -17.66
CA ALA A 88 -14.31 1.43 -17.13
C ALA A 88 -15.53 1.47 -16.19
N GLY A 89 -16.63 0.83 -16.58
CA GLY A 89 -17.84 0.71 -15.75
C GLY A 89 -17.73 -0.22 -14.54
N GLY A 90 -16.54 -0.74 -14.21
CA GLY A 90 -16.30 -1.54 -13.01
C GLY A 90 -16.44 -3.06 -13.21
N LYS A 91 -16.93 -3.53 -14.37
CA LYS A 91 -17.03 -4.98 -14.64
C LYS A 91 -15.64 -5.64 -14.68
N VAL A 92 -15.51 -6.76 -13.97
CA VAL A 92 -14.33 -7.64 -13.99
C VAL A 92 -14.65 -8.91 -14.78
N CYS A 93 -13.85 -9.21 -15.80
CA CYS A 93 -14.03 -10.37 -16.68
C CYS A 93 -13.09 -11.51 -16.29
N LEU A 94 -13.62 -12.56 -15.65
CA LEU A 94 -12.91 -13.77 -15.24
C LEU A 94 -13.79 -15.00 -15.49
N SER A 95 -13.18 -16.10 -15.92
CA SER A 95 -13.89 -17.37 -16.15
C SER A 95 -14.50 -17.93 -14.86
N ILE A 96 -13.77 -17.82 -13.75
CA ILE A 96 -14.24 -18.25 -12.42
C ILE A 96 -15.39 -17.39 -11.87
N LEU A 97 -15.64 -16.22 -12.45
CA LEU A 97 -16.79 -15.37 -12.12
C LEU A 97 -17.95 -15.55 -13.11
N GLY A 98 -17.79 -16.41 -14.13
CA GLY A 98 -18.78 -16.57 -15.21
C GLY A 98 -18.91 -15.36 -16.12
N THR A 99 -18.00 -14.39 -16.02
CA THR A 99 -18.02 -13.14 -16.81
C THR A 99 -17.10 -13.20 -18.03
N TRP A 100 -16.41 -14.33 -18.23
CA TRP A 100 -15.54 -14.61 -19.37
C TRP A 100 -15.64 -16.07 -19.79
N GLY A 101 -15.36 -16.37 -21.06
CA GLY A 101 -15.32 -17.75 -21.55
C GLY A 101 -14.12 -18.49 -20.98
N GLY A 102 -14.35 -19.62 -20.30
CA GLY A 102 -13.31 -20.53 -19.81
C GLY A 102 -13.39 -21.90 -20.47
N GLN A 103 -12.32 -22.68 -20.38
CA GLN A 103 -12.36 -24.11 -20.71
C GLN A 103 -13.06 -24.90 -19.59
N ARG A 104 -13.44 -26.15 -19.88
CA ARG A 104 -14.01 -27.03 -18.86
C ARG A 104 -13.05 -27.17 -17.68
N GLY A 105 -13.51 -26.76 -16.49
CA GLY A 105 -12.71 -26.77 -15.26
C GLY A 105 -12.13 -25.41 -14.86
N GLU A 106 -12.24 -24.39 -15.70
CA GLU A 106 -11.81 -23.00 -15.40
C GLU A 106 -12.98 -22.11 -14.92
N GLU A 107 -14.16 -22.71 -14.77
CA GLU A 107 -15.39 -22.08 -14.28
C GLU A 107 -15.45 -22.12 -12.75
N TRP A 108 -16.40 -21.37 -12.16
CA TRP A 108 -16.62 -21.35 -10.72
C TRP A 108 -16.83 -22.76 -10.15
N SER A 109 -16.18 -23.04 -9.03
CA SER A 109 -16.51 -24.18 -8.17
C SER A 109 -16.43 -23.77 -6.71
N SER A 110 -17.22 -24.41 -5.85
CA SER A 110 -17.22 -24.13 -4.41
C SER A 110 -15.91 -24.46 -3.68
N ALA A 111 -14.92 -25.02 -4.39
CA ALA A 111 -13.56 -25.17 -3.91
C ALA A 111 -12.77 -23.85 -3.93
N GLN A 112 -13.12 -22.94 -4.86
CA GLN A 112 -12.56 -21.61 -4.95
C GLN A 112 -13.11 -20.72 -3.82
N GLY A 113 -12.41 -19.62 -3.52
CA GLY A 113 -12.83 -18.62 -2.54
C GLY A 113 -12.31 -17.23 -2.89
N LEU A 114 -12.45 -16.31 -1.94
CA LEU A 114 -12.06 -14.91 -2.07
C LEU A 114 -10.60 -14.75 -2.48
N GLU A 115 -9.68 -15.46 -1.83
CA GLU A 115 -8.24 -15.39 -2.12
C GLU A 115 -7.93 -15.80 -3.57
N SER A 116 -8.48 -16.92 -4.05
CA SER A 116 -8.28 -17.35 -5.45
C SER A 116 -8.85 -16.36 -6.47
N ILE A 117 -9.95 -15.67 -6.13
CA ILE A 117 -10.51 -14.61 -6.98
C ILE A 117 -9.52 -13.44 -7.05
N LEU A 118 -9.03 -12.97 -5.90
CA LEU A 118 -8.12 -11.83 -5.84
C LEU A 118 -6.76 -12.12 -6.52
N ILE A 119 -6.22 -13.33 -6.36
CA ILE A 119 -5.01 -13.78 -7.07
C ILE A 119 -5.25 -13.84 -8.59
N SER A 120 -6.43 -14.31 -9.01
CA SER A 120 -6.80 -14.33 -10.44
C SER A 120 -6.89 -12.92 -11.02
N ILE A 121 -7.46 -11.97 -10.27
CA ILE A 121 -7.50 -10.55 -10.64
C ILE A 121 -6.08 -9.98 -10.74
N GLN A 122 -5.21 -10.28 -9.77
CA GLN A 122 -3.82 -9.83 -9.82
C GLN A 122 -3.09 -10.35 -11.06
N SER A 123 -3.35 -11.60 -11.45
CA SER A 123 -2.74 -12.23 -12.61
C SER A 123 -3.13 -11.56 -13.94
N LEU A 124 -4.29 -10.89 -14.00
CA LEU A 124 -4.69 -10.09 -15.16
C LEU A 124 -3.84 -8.82 -15.33
N MET A 125 -3.26 -8.31 -14.24
CA MET A 125 -2.39 -7.13 -14.25
C MET A 125 -0.98 -7.52 -14.71
N SER A 126 -0.86 -7.98 -15.96
CA SER A 126 0.37 -8.48 -16.57
C SER A 126 1.27 -7.36 -17.11
N ASN A 127 2.50 -7.73 -17.53
CA ASN A 127 3.45 -6.80 -18.15
C ASN A 127 2.95 -6.23 -19.49
N ASN A 128 2.20 -7.04 -20.24
CA ASN A 128 1.59 -6.63 -21.51
C ASN A 128 0.07 -6.88 -21.47
N PRO A 129 -0.71 -5.95 -20.89
CA PRO A 129 -2.15 -6.13 -20.78
C PRO A 129 -2.89 -6.07 -22.13
N TYR A 130 -2.24 -5.64 -23.22
CA TYR A 130 -2.80 -5.66 -24.57
C TYR A 130 -3.13 -7.09 -25.03
N GLU A 131 -2.27 -8.06 -24.70
CA GLU A 131 -2.42 -9.47 -25.06
C GLU A 131 -3.60 -10.17 -24.35
N ASN A 132 -4.15 -9.56 -23.30
CA ASN A 132 -5.30 -10.10 -22.60
C ASN A 132 -6.60 -9.98 -23.44
N GLU A 133 -6.62 -9.15 -24.48
CA GLU A 133 -7.77 -9.02 -25.38
C GLU A 133 -7.88 -10.23 -26.33
N PRO A 134 -9.06 -10.87 -26.47
CA PRO A 134 -9.33 -11.89 -27.47
C PRO A 134 -8.89 -11.48 -28.88
N GLY A 135 -8.09 -12.35 -29.52
CA GLY A 135 -7.58 -12.12 -30.87
C GLY A 135 -6.24 -11.39 -30.93
N TYR A 136 -5.75 -10.87 -29.79
CA TYR A 136 -4.46 -10.20 -29.68
C TYR A 136 -3.40 -11.02 -28.94
N GLN A 137 -3.68 -12.29 -28.62
CA GLN A 137 -2.72 -13.20 -28.02
C GLN A 137 -1.55 -13.46 -28.96
N GLY A 138 -0.33 -13.08 -28.57
CA GLY A 138 0.87 -13.25 -29.41
C GLY A 138 0.87 -12.34 -30.65
N ALA A 139 0.13 -11.24 -30.61
CA ALA A 139 0.14 -10.24 -31.67
C ALA A 139 1.53 -9.58 -31.74
N HIS A 140 2.25 -9.86 -32.83
CA HIS A 140 3.63 -9.41 -33.05
C HIS A 140 3.80 -8.57 -34.32
N ALA A 141 2.70 -8.17 -34.97
CA ALA A 141 2.78 -7.23 -36.07
C ALA A 141 3.39 -5.90 -35.56
N PRO A 142 4.12 -5.15 -36.41
CA PRO A 142 4.70 -3.87 -35.99
C PRO A 142 3.66 -2.90 -35.39
N GLU A 143 2.46 -2.85 -35.96
CA GLU A 143 1.34 -2.05 -35.46
C GLU A 143 0.87 -2.50 -34.06
N ASP A 144 0.79 -3.80 -33.80
CA ASP A 144 0.44 -4.34 -32.48
C ASP A 144 1.52 -4.05 -31.44
N GLN A 145 2.79 -4.04 -31.83
CA GLN A 145 3.88 -3.66 -30.94
C GLN A 145 3.77 -2.19 -30.55
N GLU A 146 3.53 -1.29 -31.50
CA GLU A 146 3.31 0.13 -31.24
C GLU A 146 2.07 0.35 -30.34
N ASN A 147 0.94 -0.27 -30.68
CA ASN A 147 -0.28 -0.21 -29.88
C ASN A 147 -0.07 -0.75 -28.46
N SER A 148 0.63 -1.88 -28.29
CA SER A 148 0.91 -2.44 -26.98
C SER A 148 1.74 -1.50 -26.10
N GLN A 149 2.75 -0.83 -26.67
CA GLN A 149 3.56 0.14 -25.94
C GLN A 149 2.74 1.36 -25.55
N ALA A 150 1.95 1.92 -26.48
CA ALA A 150 1.05 3.02 -26.18
C ALA A 150 0.02 2.66 -25.09
N TYR A 151 -0.47 1.41 -25.09
CA TYR A 151 -1.38 0.87 -24.08
C TYR A 151 -0.71 0.78 -22.70
N ILE A 152 0.50 0.25 -22.63
CA ILE A 152 1.32 0.15 -21.41
C ILE A 152 1.59 1.55 -20.84
N GLU A 153 1.95 2.51 -21.70
CA GLU A 153 2.26 3.89 -21.28
C GLU A 153 1.04 4.58 -20.65
N LYS A 154 -0.14 4.49 -21.27
CA LYS A 154 -1.35 5.11 -20.71
C LYS A 154 -1.80 4.44 -19.42
N ILE A 155 -1.71 3.10 -19.31
CA ILE A 155 -2.01 2.40 -18.04
C ILE A 155 -1.03 2.85 -16.97
N ARG A 156 0.27 2.92 -17.24
CA ARG A 156 1.27 3.39 -16.26
C ARG A 156 0.94 4.78 -15.73
N HIS A 157 0.57 5.70 -16.63
CA HIS A 157 0.16 7.04 -16.25
C HIS A 157 -1.10 7.04 -15.36
N GLU A 158 -2.14 6.30 -15.76
CA GLU A 158 -3.42 6.25 -15.05
C GLU A 158 -3.34 5.46 -13.74
N THR A 159 -2.47 4.47 -13.61
CA THR A 159 -2.13 3.78 -12.36
C THR A 159 -1.61 4.79 -11.34
N LEU A 160 -0.60 5.60 -11.70
CA LEU A 160 -0.07 6.63 -10.80
C LEU A 160 -1.14 7.66 -10.44
N ARG A 161 -1.95 8.08 -11.43
CA ARG A 161 -2.95 9.13 -11.24
C ARG A 161 -4.14 8.70 -10.38
N ILE A 162 -4.73 7.54 -10.67
CA ILE A 162 -6.00 7.08 -10.10
C ILE A 162 -5.80 6.02 -9.02
N ALA A 163 -4.86 5.07 -9.18
CA ALA A 163 -4.68 3.99 -8.22
C ALA A 163 -3.75 4.36 -7.06
N VAL A 164 -2.92 5.39 -7.23
CA VAL A 164 -1.99 5.89 -6.20
C VAL A 164 -2.42 7.26 -5.67
N ILE A 165 -2.40 8.30 -6.51
CA ILE A 165 -2.54 9.69 -6.05
C ILE A 165 -3.96 10.01 -5.60
N GLN A 166 -4.98 9.75 -6.44
CA GLN A 166 -6.35 10.20 -6.17
C GLN A 166 -6.94 9.70 -4.84
N PRO A 167 -6.79 8.41 -4.43
CA PRO A 167 -7.29 7.93 -3.16
C PRO A 167 -6.56 8.55 -1.96
N LEU A 168 -5.27 8.85 -2.11
CA LEU A 168 -4.50 9.55 -1.08
C LEU A 168 -4.93 11.00 -0.95
N GLU A 169 -5.17 11.70 -2.07
CA GLU A 169 -5.71 13.05 -2.05
C GLU A 169 -7.09 13.10 -1.38
N SER A 170 -7.98 12.15 -1.70
CA SER A 170 -9.28 12.03 -1.03
C SER A 170 -9.13 11.84 0.49
N SER A 171 -8.34 10.87 0.94
CA SER A 171 -8.14 10.60 2.37
C SER A 171 -7.41 11.72 3.14
N LEU A 172 -6.66 12.57 2.44
CA LEU A 172 -5.98 13.74 3.01
C LEU A 172 -6.76 15.04 2.82
N GLY A 173 -7.94 15.00 2.20
CA GLY A 173 -8.76 16.18 1.90
C GLY A 173 -8.11 17.17 0.93
N ILE A 174 -7.15 16.73 0.11
CA ILE A 174 -6.43 17.55 -0.88
C ILE A 174 -7.29 17.69 -2.13
N GLN A 175 -7.69 18.91 -2.46
CA GLN A 175 -8.41 19.21 -3.70
C GLN A 175 -7.46 19.27 -4.91
N SER A 176 -8.05 19.23 -6.11
CA SER A 176 -7.32 19.26 -7.38
C SER A 176 -6.54 20.56 -7.65
N ASP A 177 -6.89 21.65 -6.97
CA ASP A 177 -6.15 22.92 -6.98
C ASP A 177 -4.98 22.94 -5.97
N GLY A 178 -4.90 21.94 -5.08
CA GLY A 178 -3.93 21.85 -4.01
C GLY A 178 -4.33 22.48 -2.69
N THR A 179 -5.56 22.99 -2.57
CA THR A 179 -6.11 23.40 -1.29
C THR A 179 -6.46 22.16 -0.46
N VAL A 180 -6.20 22.24 0.84
CA VAL A 180 -6.60 21.19 1.78
C VAL A 180 -7.91 21.67 2.38
N LYS A 181 -9.01 20.91 2.20
CA LYS A 181 -10.21 21.17 3.00
C LYS A 181 -9.79 21.01 4.47
N PRO A 182 -10.09 21.99 5.35
CA PRO A 182 -9.91 21.77 6.77
C PRO A 182 -10.62 20.48 7.12
N SER A 183 -9.91 19.52 7.74
CA SER A 183 -10.57 18.40 8.39
C SER A 183 -11.57 19.03 9.35
N GLU A 184 -12.86 18.89 9.09
CA GLU A 184 -13.86 19.36 10.02
C GLU A 184 -13.56 18.68 11.35
N ASN A 185 -13.12 19.48 12.32
CA ASN A 185 -13.11 19.05 13.70
C ASN A 185 -14.50 18.50 13.95
N LYS A 186 -14.57 17.22 14.34
CA LYS A 186 -15.77 16.60 14.91
C LYS A 186 -16.12 17.31 16.23
N ASN A 187 -16.52 18.57 16.14
CA ASN A 187 -17.31 19.24 17.14
C ASN A 187 -18.75 19.15 16.64
N LEU A 188 -19.53 18.37 17.38
CA LEU A 188 -20.99 18.33 17.30
C LEU A 188 -21.55 19.75 17.23
N GLY A 189 -22.30 20.07 16.17
CA GLY A 189 -23.00 21.35 16.07
C GLY A 189 -23.53 21.67 14.66
N GLU A 190 -24.76 21.24 14.43
CA GLU A 190 -25.84 21.90 13.67
C GLU A 190 -25.62 22.32 12.19
N ASP A 191 -26.40 21.64 11.34
CA ASP A 191 -27.15 22.11 10.16
C ASP A 191 -26.42 22.86 9.03
N ASP A 192 -26.33 22.20 7.86
CA ASP A 192 -26.90 22.79 6.63
C ASP A 192 -27.14 21.70 5.57
N ASP A 193 -28.37 21.67 5.04
CA ASP A 193 -28.88 20.76 4.03
C ASP A 193 -28.18 20.90 2.66
N CYS A 194 -28.14 19.78 1.93
CA CYS A 194 -28.22 19.58 0.47
C CYS A 194 -26.99 19.01 -0.27
N ASP A 195 -26.94 17.67 -0.45
CA ASP A 195 -26.83 17.01 -1.77
C ASP A 195 -27.19 15.51 -1.67
N ASP A 196 -27.82 14.98 -2.72
CA ASP A 196 -28.46 13.66 -2.81
C ASP A 196 -27.40 12.54 -2.92
N SER A 197 -26.89 12.08 -1.78
CA SER A 197 -26.17 10.80 -1.66
C SER A 197 -26.93 9.87 -0.73
N PHE A 198 -27.04 8.59 -1.09
CA PHE A 198 -27.62 7.54 -0.26
C PHE A 198 -27.01 7.57 1.14
N ASP A 199 -27.71 8.19 2.09
CA ASP A 199 -27.32 8.26 3.49
C ASP A 199 -27.50 6.87 4.12
N ASP A 200 -26.38 6.17 4.32
CA ASP A 200 -26.26 5.14 5.34
C ASP A 200 -26.48 5.84 6.70
N GLU A 201 -27.49 5.41 7.48
CA GLU A 201 -27.91 5.99 8.77
C GLU A 201 -26.82 6.07 9.87
N ASP A 202 -25.61 5.56 9.61
CA ASP A 202 -24.42 5.80 10.43
C ASP A 202 -23.42 6.63 9.60
N GLY A 203 -23.39 7.96 9.80
CA GLY A 203 -22.53 8.95 9.12
C GLY A 203 -21.00 8.78 9.32
N THR A 204 -20.53 7.55 9.46
CA THR A 204 -19.11 7.19 9.45
C THR A 204 -18.69 6.81 8.03
N PHE A 205 -17.93 7.71 7.41
CA PHE A 205 -17.22 7.43 6.17
C PHE A 205 -16.25 6.25 6.38
N PHE A 206 -16.61 5.08 5.84
CA PHE A 206 -15.85 3.84 6.02
C PHE A 206 -14.68 3.79 5.03
N GLU A 207 -13.51 4.26 5.46
CA GLU A 207 -12.24 4.16 4.71
C GLU A 207 -11.23 3.20 5.39
N PRO A 208 -11.42 1.88 5.27
CA PRO A 208 -10.59 0.89 5.98
C PRO A 208 -9.13 0.85 5.48
N PHE A 209 -8.84 1.43 4.32
CA PHE A 209 -7.52 1.36 3.68
C PHE A 209 -6.76 2.68 3.67
N ALA A 210 -7.28 3.75 4.29
CA ALA A 210 -6.62 5.07 4.29
C ALA A 210 -5.18 4.98 4.85
N ASP A 211 -5.03 4.41 6.05
CA ASP A 211 -3.72 4.19 6.69
C ASP A 211 -2.79 3.29 5.84
N LEU A 212 -3.34 2.19 5.31
CA LEU A 212 -2.61 1.25 4.47
C LEU A 212 -2.05 1.94 3.23
N ARG A 213 -2.86 2.75 2.54
CA ARG A 213 -2.44 3.51 1.37
C ARG A 213 -1.32 4.49 1.74
N LYS A 214 -1.44 5.24 2.84
CA LYS A 214 -0.40 6.18 3.31
C LYS A 214 0.94 5.48 3.60
N ARG A 215 0.92 4.33 4.29
CA ARG A 215 2.15 3.56 4.58
C ARG A 215 2.81 3.02 3.32
N ARG A 216 2.04 2.33 2.48
CA ARG A 216 2.55 1.76 1.21
C ARG A 216 3.05 2.86 0.28
N PHE A 217 2.42 4.03 0.30
CA PHE A 217 2.87 5.18 -0.46
C PHE A 217 4.27 5.65 -0.07
N LEU A 218 4.56 5.77 1.23
CA LEU A 218 5.89 6.15 1.70
C LEU A 218 6.94 5.11 1.28
N TRP A 219 6.60 3.82 1.36
CA TRP A 219 7.48 2.71 0.95
C TRP A 219 7.83 2.73 -0.54
N TYR A 220 6.85 2.99 -1.41
CA TYR A 220 7.04 2.92 -2.86
C TYR A 220 7.28 4.29 -3.52
N PHE A 221 7.45 5.36 -2.72
CA PHE A 221 7.61 6.72 -3.22
C PHE A 221 8.75 6.85 -4.25
N ASP A 222 9.92 6.28 -3.93
CA ASP A 222 11.08 6.32 -4.81
C ASP A 222 10.83 5.56 -6.12
N SER A 223 10.08 4.45 -6.06
CA SER A 223 9.67 3.68 -7.24
C SER A 223 8.71 4.47 -8.14
N TYR A 224 7.75 5.22 -7.57
CA TYR A 224 6.88 6.10 -8.36
C TYR A 224 7.68 7.21 -9.04
N MET A 225 8.62 7.83 -8.32
CA MET A 225 9.47 8.89 -8.86
C MET A 225 10.38 8.38 -9.98
N GLN A 226 10.91 7.16 -9.86
CA GLN A 226 11.67 6.49 -10.90
C GLN A 226 10.81 6.20 -12.13
N ALA A 227 9.59 5.66 -11.96
CA ALA A 227 8.67 5.39 -13.05
C ALA A 227 8.32 6.67 -13.85
N ILE A 228 8.10 7.79 -13.15
CA ILE A 228 7.89 9.10 -13.81
C ILE A 228 9.15 9.53 -14.56
N LYS A 229 10.33 9.42 -13.94
CA LYS A 229 11.60 9.83 -14.56
C LYS A 229 11.89 9.05 -15.86
N GLU A 230 11.56 7.77 -15.88
CA GLU A 230 11.74 6.90 -17.04
C GLU A 230 10.71 7.17 -18.15
N ALA A 231 9.45 7.44 -17.78
CA ALA A 231 8.35 7.60 -18.74
C ALA A 231 8.19 9.04 -19.28
N GLU A 232 8.54 10.07 -18.51
CA GLU A 232 8.45 11.48 -18.92
C GLU A 232 9.15 11.81 -20.26
N PRO A 233 10.37 11.31 -20.58
CA PRO A 233 11.01 11.61 -21.86
C PRO A 233 10.38 10.87 -23.06
N GLN A 234 9.56 9.84 -22.83
CA GLN A 234 8.95 9.01 -23.88
C GLN A 234 7.70 9.68 -24.48
N VAL A 235 7.02 10.54 -23.71
CA VAL A 235 5.74 11.15 -24.11
C VAL A 235 5.79 12.67 -24.07
N ARG A 236 5.00 13.34 -24.91
CA ARG A 236 4.86 14.81 -24.86
C ARG A 236 3.83 15.24 -23.81
N ARG A 237 4.09 16.36 -23.15
CA ARG A 237 3.14 16.96 -22.20
C ARG A 237 1.81 17.27 -22.90
N ARG A 238 0.68 16.85 -22.30
CA ARG A 238 -0.69 16.96 -22.82
C ARG A 238 -0.94 16.20 -24.14
N GLN A 239 -0.06 15.28 -24.54
CA GLN A 239 -0.35 14.33 -25.59
C GLN A 239 -1.55 13.48 -25.19
N ARG A 240 -2.53 13.33 -26.10
CA ARG A 240 -3.72 12.51 -25.88
C ARG A 240 -3.32 11.03 -25.85
N PHE A 241 -4.02 10.26 -25.04
CA PHE A 241 -3.89 8.80 -25.09
C PHE A 241 -4.36 8.27 -26.43
N GLU A 242 -3.59 7.32 -26.96
CA GLU A 242 -3.97 6.58 -28.14
C GLU A 242 -5.10 5.61 -27.81
N THR A 243 -6.10 5.59 -28.70
CA THR A 243 -7.27 4.71 -28.57
C THR A 243 -6.95 3.39 -29.24
N MET A 244 -7.06 2.31 -28.49
CA MET A 244 -6.80 0.97 -29.02
C MET A 244 -7.98 0.51 -29.87
N PRO A 245 -7.76 -0.38 -30.86
CA PRO A 245 -8.82 -0.88 -31.73
C PRO A 245 -10.00 -1.54 -30.99
N PHE A 246 -9.75 -2.11 -29.81
CA PHE A 246 -10.74 -2.78 -28.97
C PHE A 246 -11.41 -1.86 -27.93
N GLU A 247 -11.12 -0.56 -27.92
CA GLU A 247 -11.79 0.40 -27.05
C GLU A 247 -13.08 0.92 -27.69
N THR A 248 -14.19 0.82 -26.95
CA THR A 248 -15.50 1.32 -27.36
C THR A 248 -15.85 2.61 -26.62
N GLU A 249 -16.90 3.32 -27.03
CA GLU A 249 -17.30 4.59 -26.41
C GLU A 249 -17.54 4.45 -24.89
N ASP A 250 -18.22 3.39 -24.48
CA ASP A 250 -18.57 3.12 -23.07
C ASP A 250 -17.47 2.39 -22.27
N ASN A 251 -16.43 1.87 -22.95
CA ASN A 251 -15.34 1.12 -22.32
C ASN A 251 -13.98 1.53 -22.93
N CYS A 252 -13.60 2.78 -22.69
CA CYS A 252 -12.33 3.35 -23.14
C CYS A 252 -11.57 4.02 -21.99
N MET A 253 -10.32 4.37 -22.26
CA MET A 253 -9.47 5.17 -21.39
C MET A 253 -9.01 6.43 -22.12
N ARG A 254 -9.79 7.50 -21.98
CA ARG A 254 -9.52 8.81 -22.59
C ARG A 254 -8.81 9.72 -21.60
N GLY A 255 -7.78 10.41 -22.07
CA GLY A 255 -7.00 11.31 -21.23
C GLY A 255 -5.79 11.87 -21.94
N HIS A 256 -4.88 12.44 -21.16
CA HIS A 256 -3.66 13.05 -21.66
C HIS A 256 -2.52 12.81 -20.67
N PHE A 257 -1.30 12.66 -21.18
CA PHE A 257 -0.11 12.55 -20.35
C PHE A 257 0.25 13.88 -19.67
N ASN A 258 0.49 13.87 -18.37
CA ASN A 258 0.95 15.03 -17.61
C ASN A 258 1.85 14.64 -16.42
N TYR A 259 2.94 13.95 -16.71
CA TYR A 259 3.96 13.55 -15.73
C TYR A 259 4.51 14.68 -14.83
N PRO A 260 4.75 15.91 -15.31
CA PRO A 260 5.16 17.01 -14.43
C PRO A 260 4.15 17.31 -13.31
N GLU A 261 2.85 17.21 -13.62
CA GLU A 261 1.80 17.42 -12.63
C GLU A 261 1.67 16.24 -11.68
N LEU A 262 1.78 15.00 -12.19
CA LEU A 262 1.81 13.80 -11.33
C LEU A 262 2.96 13.87 -10.32
N ARG A 263 4.17 14.29 -10.76
CA ARG A 263 5.32 14.51 -9.89
C ARG A 263 5.02 15.51 -8.77
N ARG A 264 4.45 16.65 -9.12
CA ARG A 264 4.06 17.69 -8.14
C ARG A 264 3.06 17.15 -7.12
N ARG A 265 2.04 16.43 -7.58
CA ARG A 265 1.00 15.83 -6.73
C ARG A 265 1.57 14.77 -5.79
N LEU A 266 2.45 13.89 -6.28
CA LEU A 266 3.15 12.91 -5.42
C LEU A 266 3.95 13.58 -4.30
N ILE A 267 4.72 14.62 -4.62
CA ILE A 267 5.50 15.36 -3.63
C ILE A 267 4.57 16.00 -2.58
N ARG A 268 3.48 16.64 -3.02
CA ARG A 268 2.50 17.25 -2.12
C ARG A 268 1.85 16.22 -1.19
N VAL A 269 1.45 15.06 -1.71
CA VAL A 269 0.90 13.97 -0.91
C VAL A 269 1.92 13.48 0.12
N LYS A 270 3.19 13.31 -0.28
CA LYS A 270 4.27 12.95 0.65
C LYS A 270 4.44 13.98 1.77
N GLU A 271 4.51 15.26 1.42
CA GLU A 271 4.63 16.36 2.38
C GLU A 271 3.45 16.39 3.36
N ALA A 272 2.23 16.15 2.88
CA ALA A 272 1.04 16.09 3.72
C ALA A 272 1.09 14.91 4.72
N ILE A 273 1.50 13.72 4.28
CA ILE A 273 1.66 12.54 5.15
C ILE A 273 2.76 12.77 6.19
N LEU A 274 3.89 13.37 5.79
CA LEU A 274 4.97 13.69 6.73
C LEU A 274 4.56 14.77 7.74
N LYS A 275 3.75 15.75 7.32
CA LYS A 275 3.19 16.75 8.22
C LYS A 275 2.23 16.12 9.25
N GLU A 276 1.35 15.22 8.80
CA GLU A 276 0.48 14.43 9.70
C GLU A 276 1.31 13.65 10.72
N MET A 277 2.34 12.92 10.27
CA MET A 277 3.26 12.17 11.13
C MET A 277 3.96 13.06 12.18
N HIS A 278 4.44 14.24 11.80
CA HIS A 278 5.10 15.17 12.72
C HIS A 278 4.14 15.87 13.69
N ASN A 279 2.85 15.91 13.38
CA ASN A 279 1.83 16.48 14.26
C ASN A 279 1.38 15.49 15.35
N TRP A 280 1.48 14.17 15.11
CA TRP A 280 1.06 13.16 16.09
C TRP A 280 1.68 13.31 17.49
N PRO A 281 2.98 13.63 17.66
CA PRO A 281 3.53 13.87 18.99
C PRO A 281 2.90 15.08 19.69
N ILE A 282 2.48 16.11 18.95
CA ILE A 282 1.86 17.32 19.50
C ILE A 282 0.44 16.99 19.99
N GLU A 283 -0.37 16.36 19.14
CA GLU A 283 -1.71 15.88 19.48
C GLU A 283 -1.66 14.86 20.63
N GLY A 284 -0.66 13.99 20.62
CA GLY A 284 -0.41 12.99 21.65
C GLY A 284 -0.07 13.60 23.02
N LEU A 285 0.65 14.72 23.06
CA LEU A 285 0.90 15.44 24.32
C LEU A 285 -0.37 16.07 24.88
N GLU A 286 -1.26 16.55 24.02
CA GLU A 286 -2.58 17.04 24.43
C GLU A 286 -3.44 15.89 24.97
N ALA A 287 -3.46 14.75 24.29
CA ALA A 287 -4.13 13.54 24.75
C ALA A 287 -3.57 13.03 26.09
N LYS A 288 -2.25 13.13 26.31
CA LYS A 288 -1.61 12.81 27.60
C LYS A 288 -2.09 13.75 28.71
N LYS A 289 -2.21 15.06 28.45
CA LYS A 289 -2.74 16.04 29.41
C LYS A 289 -4.20 15.76 29.77
N GLN A 290 -4.96 15.20 28.84
CA GLN A 290 -6.35 14.79 29.04
C GLN A 290 -6.47 13.38 29.66
N GLU A 291 -5.36 12.76 30.07
CA GLU A 291 -5.30 11.39 30.62
C GLU A 291 -5.99 10.36 29.73
N ALA A 292 -5.89 10.52 28.41
CA ALA A 292 -6.49 9.60 27.47
C ALA A 292 -6.00 8.15 27.71
N SER A 293 -6.93 7.18 27.71
CA SER A 293 -6.63 5.76 27.98
C SER A 293 -5.51 5.21 27.10
N LEU A 294 -5.40 5.67 25.85
CA LEU A 294 -4.34 5.27 24.93
C LEU A 294 -2.96 5.72 25.41
N ALA A 295 -2.82 6.97 25.87
CA ALA A 295 -1.54 7.50 26.34
C ALA A 295 -1.02 6.73 27.56
N VAL A 296 -1.92 6.36 28.48
CA VAL A 296 -1.60 5.52 29.64
C VAL A 296 -1.21 4.11 29.20
N SER A 297 -1.94 3.51 28.25
CA SER A 297 -1.62 2.19 27.71
C SER A 297 -0.24 2.15 27.05
N LEU A 298 0.07 3.12 26.19
CA LEU A 298 1.37 3.22 25.51
C LEU A 298 2.52 3.42 26.50
N GLN A 299 2.33 4.28 27.51
CA GLN A 299 3.30 4.48 28.59
C GLN A 299 3.56 3.17 29.35
N SER A 300 2.51 2.42 29.70
CA SER A 300 2.64 1.13 30.38
C SER A 300 3.33 0.08 29.50
N GLN A 301 3.00 0.01 28.21
CA GLN A 301 3.67 -0.87 27.25
C GLN A 301 5.17 -0.55 27.15
N TYR A 302 5.53 0.73 27.11
CA TYR A 302 6.93 1.17 27.10
C TYR A 302 7.67 0.68 28.35
N GLU A 303 7.12 0.90 29.54
CA GLU A 303 7.75 0.50 30.81
C GLU A 303 7.99 -1.01 30.88
N GLN A 304 6.99 -1.81 30.48
CA GLN A 304 7.10 -3.26 30.41
C GLN A 304 8.21 -3.73 29.44
N ILE A 305 8.31 -3.09 28.27
CA ILE A 305 9.32 -3.44 27.26
C ILE A 305 10.73 -3.10 27.75
N VAL A 306 10.90 -1.93 28.38
CA VAL A 306 12.20 -1.51 28.94
C VAL A 306 12.64 -2.41 30.09
N GLU A 307 11.73 -2.81 30.97
CA GLU A 307 12.02 -3.74 32.07
C GLU A 307 12.42 -5.12 31.53
N ASP A 308 11.72 -5.62 30.52
CA ASP A 308 12.06 -6.88 29.86
C ASP A 308 13.44 -6.86 29.19
N PHE A 309 13.83 -5.76 28.55
CA PHE A 309 15.17 -5.62 27.96
C PHE A 309 16.28 -5.62 29.01
N LYS A 310 16.04 -5.01 30.18
CA LYS A 310 16.96 -5.08 31.32
C LYS A 310 17.12 -6.51 31.83
N HIS A 311 16.02 -7.25 31.98
CA HIS A 311 16.07 -8.65 32.45
C HIS A 311 16.78 -9.58 31.47
N ARG A 312 16.55 -9.42 30.17
CA ARG A 312 17.18 -10.25 29.13
C ARG A 312 18.65 -9.91 28.86
N HIS A 313 19.22 -8.89 29.52
CA HIS A 313 20.59 -8.41 29.28
C HIS A 313 20.87 -8.12 27.80
N ASN A 314 19.85 -7.63 27.08
CA ASN A 314 19.96 -7.41 25.64
C ASN A 314 20.60 -6.04 25.37
N PHE A 315 21.92 -5.94 25.44
CA PHE A 315 22.68 -4.70 25.23
C PHE A 315 22.63 -4.15 23.79
N THR A 316 21.93 -4.85 22.88
CA THR A 316 21.85 -4.49 21.46
C THR A 316 20.80 -3.42 21.17
N VAL A 317 19.89 -3.18 22.11
CA VAL A 317 18.75 -2.27 21.93
C VAL A 317 18.59 -1.40 23.17
N ASP A 318 18.49 -0.09 22.97
CA ASP A 318 18.10 0.87 24.00
C ASP A 318 16.85 1.62 23.53
N LEU A 319 15.85 1.76 24.41
CA LEU A 319 14.56 2.35 24.07
C LEU A 319 14.25 3.49 25.04
N ARG A 320 13.89 4.65 24.49
CA ARG A 320 13.63 5.87 25.25
C ARG A 320 12.39 6.60 24.70
N LEU A 321 11.71 7.35 25.56
CA LEU A 321 10.68 8.29 25.14
C LEU A 321 11.31 9.67 24.88
N VAL A 322 11.04 10.24 23.71
CA VAL A 322 11.52 11.58 23.38
C VAL A 322 10.68 12.60 24.15
N HIS A 323 11.33 13.40 25.02
CA HIS A 323 10.66 14.39 25.88
C HIS A 323 9.53 13.80 26.76
N GLU A 324 9.67 12.54 27.21
CA GLU A 324 8.64 11.83 27.98
C GLU A 324 7.27 11.75 27.27
N ASN A 325 7.28 11.81 25.93
CA ASN A 325 6.09 11.71 25.11
C ASN A 325 5.81 10.24 24.75
N PRO A 326 4.68 9.64 25.18
CA PRO A 326 4.34 8.26 24.85
C PRO A 326 4.02 8.05 23.36
N PHE A 327 3.93 9.11 22.56
CA PHE A 327 3.66 9.03 21.12
C PHE A 327 4.91 9.19 20.24
N LEU A 328 6.09 9.42 20.84
CA LEU A 328 7.35 9.50 20.11
C LEU A 328 8.44 8.70 20.82
N TRP A 329 8.74 7.54 20.26
CA TRP A 329 9.74 6.63 20.83
C TRP A 329 11.03 6.73 20.02
N GLU A 330 12.16 6.65 20.72
CA GLU A 330 13.49 6.57 20.14
C GLU A 330 14.10 5.22 20.51
N LEU A 331 14.36 4.43 19.48
CA LEU A 331 15.01 3.13 19.56
C LEU A 331 16.44 3.28 19.03
N ILE A 332 17.42 3.05 19.89
CA ILE A 332 18.83 2.98 19.52
C ILE A 332 19.19 1.51 19.34
N TYR A 333 19.47 1.13 18.11
CA TYR A 333 19.94 -0.20 17.77
C TYR A 333 21.46 -0.20 17.59
N PHE A 334 22.15 -1.03 18.38
CA PHE A 334 23.58 -1.27 18.27
C PHE A 334 23.78 -2.54 17.43
N GLY A 335 24.44 -2.38 16.28
CA GLY A 335 24.67 -3.49 15.36
C GLY A 335 25.45 -4.62 16.03
N ARG A 336 24.95 -5.86 15.89
CA ARG A 336 25.54 -7.02 16.56
C ARG A 336 26.91 -7.38 15.98
N PRO A 337 27.83 -7.90 16.81
CA PRO A 337 29.08 -8.47 16.33
C PRO A 337 28.85 -9.53 15.25
N MET A 338 29.72 -9.57 14.25
CA MET A 338 29.65 -10.55 13.14
C MET A 338 28.43 -10.41 12.21
N THR A 339 27.71 -9.29 12.25
CA THR A 339 26.66 -8.95 11.28
C THR A 339 27.14 -7.88 10.29
N GLN A 340 26.37 -7.60 9.24
CA GLN A 340 26.70 -6.50 8.32
C GLN A 340 26.60 -5.11 8.95
N LEU A 341 25.90 -5.00 10.07
CA LEU A 341 25.69 -3.76 10.82
C LEU A 341 26.69 -3.58 11.98
N ASP A 342 27.64 -4.49 12.14
CA ASP A 342 28.62 -4.52 13.24
C ASP A 342 29.31 -3.16 13.44
N GLY A 343 29.29 -2.68 14.69
CA GLY A 343 29.84 -1.38 15.10
C GLY A 343 28.98 -0.16 14.77
N GLY A 344 27.84 -0.31 14.09
CA GLY A 344 26.91 0.78 13.79
C GLY A 344 26.00 1.15 14.96
N VAL A 345 25.58 2.42 14.99
CA VAL A 345 24.62 2.95 15.96
C VAL A 345 23.47 3.60 15.22
N PHE A 346 22.30 2.95 15.23
CA PHE A 346 21.15 3.37 14.45
C PHE A 346 20.09 3.97 15.36
N LYS A 347 19.87 5.27 15.25
CA LYS A 347 18.74 5.96 15.90
C LYS A 347 17.51 5.81 15.02
N ILE A 348 16.45 5.26 15.61
CA ILE A 348 15.21 4.94 14.93
C ILE A 348 14.09 5.64 15.69
N LYS A 349 13.42 6.58 15.04
CA LYS A 349 12.25 7.27 15.58
C LYS A 349 10.99 6.54 15.18
N ILE A 350 10.13 6.32 16.16
CA ILE A 350 8.83 5.67 15.98
C ILE A 350 7.76 6.69 16.38
N TYR A 351 7.04 7.19 15.39
CA TYR A 351 5.92 8.11 15.55
C TYR A 351 4.64 7.29 15.69
N LEU A 352 3.90 7.52 16.75
CA LEU A 352 2.65 6.83 17.05
C LEU A 352 1.47 7.78 16.90
N SER A 353 0.47 7.35 16.16
CA SER A 353 -0.76 8.12 16.02
C SER A 353 -1.59 8.10 17.31
N PRO A 354 -2.27 9.21 17.67
CA PRO A 354 -3.33 9.22 18.66
C PRO A 354 -4.50 8.28 18.34
N ARG A 355 -4.58 7.75 17.11
CA ARG A 355 -5.58 6.78 16.62
C ARG A 355 -5.03 5.35 16.56
N PHE A 356 -3.87 5.07 17.17
CA PHE A 356 -3.35 3.70 17.25
C PHE A 356 -4.34 2.78 18.01
N PRO A 357 -4.64 1.55 17.51
CA PRO A 357 -3.97 0.83 16.43
C PRO A 357 -4.60 0.98 15.02
N GLU A 358 -5.65 1.77 14.84
CA GLU A 358 -6.25 2.00 13.51
C GLU A 358 -5.22 2.61 12.56
N GLU A 359 -4.46 3.60 13.06
CA GLU A 359 -3.30 4.14 12.39
C GLU A 359 -2.01 3.53 12.96
N GLN A 360 -1.27 2.84 12.11
CA GLN A 360 -0.07 2.10 12.51
C GLN A 360 1.14 3.04 12.78
N PRO A 361 2.21 2.60 13.45
CA PRO A 361 3.38 3.45 13.68
C PRO A 361 4.13 3.80 12.39
N ARG A 362 4.80 4.96 12.38
CA ARG A 362 5.68 5.41 11.29
C ARG A 362 7.11 5.41 11.80
N VAL A 363 7.98 4.68 11.11
CA VAL A 363 9.35 4.40 11.58
C VAL A 363 10.35 5.02 10.63
N VAL A 364 11.22 5.86 11.18
CA VAL A 364 12.24 6.61 10.46
C VAL A 364 13.61 6.33 11.07
N VAL A 365 14.55 5.89 10.24
CA VAL A 365 15.96 5.68 10.59
C VAL A 365 16.72 6.97 10.31
N GLU A 366 17.30 7.60 11.34
CA GLU A 366 17.91 8.93 11.25
C GLU A 366 19.31 8.97 10.60
N PRO A 367 20.23 8.01 10.81
CA PRO A 367 21.39 7.92 9.94
C PRO A 367 20.96 7.33 8.58
N GLU A 368 21.39 7.96 7.48
CA GLU A 368 21.17 7.42 6.14
C GLU A 368 21.75 6.00 6.05
N LEU A 369 20.88 5.01 6.02
CA LEU A 369 21.25 3.60 5.96
C LEU A 369 21.03 3.07 4.54
N PHE A 370 22.10 2.61 3.88
CA PHE A 370 22.00 2.00 2.57
C PHE A 370 21.51 0.56 2.67
N HIS A 371 20.20 0.38 2.79
CA HIS A 371 19.55 -0.93 2.98
C HIS A 371 18.32 -1.07 2.08
N TYR A 372 18.00 -2.29 1.63
CA TYR A 372 16.87 -2.51 0.71
C TYR A 372 15.49 -2.26 1.34
N ARG A 373 15.38 -2.38 2.68
CA ARG A 373 14.18 -2.05 3.48
C ARG A 373 14.12 -0.62 4.02
N VAL A 374 15.14 0.19 3.78
CA VAL A 374 15.18 1.59 4.23
C VAL A 374 15.23 2.50 3.02
N SER A 375 14.20 3.31 2.84
CA SER A 375 14.14 4.28 1.74
C SER A 375 15.17 5.39 1.92
N LYS A 376 15.38 6.21 0.89
CA LYS A 376 16.39 7.29 0.94
C LYS A 376 16.12 8.35 2.00
N ASP A 377 14.86 8.51 2.43
CA ASP A 377 14.45 9.41 3.50
C ASP A 377 14.38 8.73 4.89
N GLY A 378 14.85 7.49 5.01
CA GLY A 378 14.91 6.75 6.26
C GLY A 378 13.64 5.98 6.62
N THR A 379 12.57 6.03 5.82
CA THR A 379 11.35 5.25 6.07
C THR A 379 11.66 3.75 6.04
N LEU A 380 11.35 3.06 7.14
CA LEU A 380 11.57 1.62 7.26
C LEU A 380 10.34 0.81 6.82
N CYS A 381 10.57 -0.21 6.01
CA CYS A 381 9.62 -1.26 5.67
C CYS A 381 9.77 -2.44 6.65
N TYR A 382 8.73 -2.74 7.42
CA TYR A 382 8.75 -3.80 8.43
C TYR A 382 7.33 -4.37 8.65
N PHE A 383 7.26 -5.57 9.22
CA PHE A 383 6.01 -6.32 9.36
C PHE A 383 5.86 -6.89 10.77
N PRO A 384 5.08 -6.23 11.66
CA PRO A 384 4.83 -6.74 13.00
C PRO A 384 3.93 -7.98 12.95
N LYS A 385 4.17 -8.95 13.84
CA LYS A 385 3.28 -10.12 13.99
C LYS A 385 1.90 -9.74 14.54
N ARG A 386 1.86 -8.70 15.39
CA ARG A 386 0.64 -8.10 15.92
C ARG A 386 0.74 -6.58 15.80
N THR A 387 -0.25 -5.98 15.17
CA THR A 387 -0.32 -4.55 14.86
C THR A 387 -0.81 -3.69 16.02
N GLU A 388 -1.29 -4.30 17.09
CA GLU A 388 -1.87 -3.61 18.27
C GLU A 388 -0.87 -3.46 19.43
N GLU A 389 0.26 -4.15 19.37
CA GLU A 389 1.23 -4.23 20.47
C GLU A 389 2.61 -3.71 20.05
N MET A 390 3.11 -2.70 20.75
CA MET A 390 4.39 -2.05 20.39
C MET A 390 5.61 -2.96 20.48
N ARG A 391 5.57 -3.99 21.33
CA ARG A 391 6.61 -5.01 21.41
C ARG A 391 6.86 -5.69 20.06
N HIS A 392 5.79 -6.10 19.39
CA HIS A 392 5.88 -6.79 18.11
C HIS A 392 6.36 -5.85 16.99
N HIS A 393 6.11 -4.55 17.12
CA HIS A 393 6.71 -3.55 16.22
C HIS A 393 8.22 -3.44 16.42
N ILE A 394 8.70 -3.34 17.67
CA ILE A 394 10.14 -3.25 17.95
C ILE A 394 10.88 -4.50 17.48
N GLU A 395 10.34 -5.69 17.77
CA GLU A 395 10.91 -6.95 17.30
C GLU A 395 11.00 -6.99 15.76
N ALA A 396 9.93 -6.60 15.07
CA ALA A 396 9.91 -6.57 13.61
C ALA A 396 10.82 -5.50 12.99
N ILE A 397 11.03 -4.36 13.67
CA ILE A 397 12.00 -3.33 13.24
C ILE A 397 13.42 -3.90 13.27
N VAL A 398 13.80 -4.56 14.37
CA VAL A 398 15.12 -5.19 14.51
C VAL A 398 15.28 -6.33 13.51
N GLU A 399 14.28 -7.21 13.39
CA GLU A 399 14.28 -8.30 12.41
C GLU A 399 14.44 -7.79 10.97
N ALA A 400 13.78 -6.68 10.61
CA ALA A 400 13.88 -6.09 9.29
C ALA A 400 15.26 -5.50 8.96
N LEU A 401 16.03 -5.10 9.97
CA LEU A 401 17.41 -4.60 9.80
C LEU A 401 18.44 -5.73 9.81
N GLU A 402 18.19 -6.80 10.56
CA GLU A 402 19.09 -7.96 10.68
C GLU A 402 18.92 -9.01 9.56
N GLU A 403 17.97 -8.85 8.64
CA GLU A 403 17.65 -9.86 7.62
C GLU A 403 18.70 -9.93 6.51
N GLU A 404 19.65 -10.87 6.65
CA GLU A 404 20.77 -11.05 5.72
C GLU A 404 20.48 -11.94 4.50
N SER A 405 19.45 -12.79 4.56
CA SER A 405 19.16 -13.80 3.52
C SER A 405 17.69 -13.86 3.10
N ALA A 406 17.10 -12.69 2.90
CA ALA A 406 15.71 -12.56 2.46
C ALA A 406 15.48 -13.19 1.06
N PRO A 407 14.39 -13.96 0.86
CA PRO A 407 13.93 -14.27 -0.49
C PRO A 407 13.64 -12.98 -1.25
N TYR A 408 13.87 -12.97 -2.57
CA TYR A 408 13.58 -11.79 -3.38
C TYR A 408 12.08 -11.53 -3.41
N ASP A 409 11.65 -10.43 -2.77
CA ASP A 409 10.29 -9.92 -2.87
C ASP A 409 10.32 -8.41 -3.17
N PRO A 410 10.03 -7.98 -4.42
CA PRO A 410 10.05 -6.57 -4.80
C PRO A 410 9.03 -5.71 -4.05
N ARG A 411 8.05 -6.31 -3.36
CA ARG A 411 7.06 -5.59 -2.54
C ARG A 411 7.62 -5.16 -1.20
N THR A 412 8.73 -5.76 -0.76
CA THR A 412 9.42 -5.40 0.49
C THR A 412 10.57 -4.42 0.27
N THR A 413 10.94 -4.18 -0.99
CA THR A 413 12.09 -3.36 -1.36
C THR A 413 11.66 -1.91 -1.56
N VAL A 414 12.05 -1.03 -0.65
CA VAL A 414 11.72 0.41 -0.68
C VAL A 414 12.84 1.26 -1.26
N ASN A 415 14.04 0.69 -1.38
CA ASN A 415 15.19 1.32 -2.03
C ASN A 415 15.58 0.55 -3.30
N PRO A 416 15.15 1.01 -4.49
CA PRO A 416 15.42 0.33 -5.76
C PRO A 416 16.91 0.15 -6.07
N GLU A 417 17.75 1.14 -5.70
CA GLU A 417 19.20 1.09 -5.93
C GLU A 417 19.87 0.03 -5.06
N ALA A 418 19.53 -0.01 -3.77
CA ALA A 418 20.02 -1.03 -2.85
C ALA A 418 19.53 -2.43 -3.25
N SER A 419 18.26 -2.57 -3.62
CA SER A 419 17.67 -3.83 -4.09
C SER A 419 18.38 -4.38 -5.32
N LYS A 420 18.64 -3.53 -6.32
CA LYS A 420 19.34 -3.96 -7.54
C LYS A 420 20.72 -4.53 -7.23
N LEU A 421 21.44 -3.94 -6.26
CA LEU A 421 22.76 -4.42 -5.87
C LEU A 421 22.72 -5.70 -5.02
N PHE A 422 21.74 -5.81 -4.11
CA PHE A 422 21.62 -6.93 -3.18
C PHE A 422 21.28 -8.25 -3.89
N TRP A 423 20.31 -8.24 -4.82
CA TRP A 423 19.95 -9.42 -5.61
C TRP A 423 20.66 -9.51 -6.97
N GLY A 424 21.60 -8.60 -7.24
CA GLY A 424 22.38 -8.58 -8.48
C GLY A 424 23.47 -9.66 -8.54
N SER A 425 24.46 -9.41 -9.40
CA SER A 425 25.62 -10.29 -9.59
C SER A 425 26.49 -10.40 -8.32
N PRO A 426 27.43 -11.36 -8.24
CA PRO A 426 28.38 -11.42 -7.12
C PRO A 426 29.22 -10.15 -6.95
N GLU A 427 29.45 -9.39 -8.02
CA GLU A 427 30.12 -8.09 -7.97
C GLU A 427 29.21 -7.00 -7.40
N ASP A 428 27.93 -6.99 -7.80
CA ASP A 428 26.94 -6.06 -7.26
C ASP A 428 26.73 -6.26 -5.76
N ARG A 429 26.72 -7.51 -5.28
CA ARG A 429 26.65 -7.83 -3.85
C ARG A 429 27.86 -7.30 -3.07
N LYS A 430 29.05 -7.34 -3.67
CA LYS A 430 30.25 -6.72 -3.08
C LYS A 430 30.09 -5.20 -2.99
N ASN A 431 29.53 -4.58 -4.03
CA ASN A 431 29.25 -3.14 -4.05
C ASN A 431 28.20 -2.75 -3.00
N TYR A 432 27.13 -3.55 -2.85
CA TYR A 432 26.14 -3.39 -1.78
C TYR A 432 26.80 -3.42 -0.41
N ASN A 433 27.56 -4.49 -0.11
CA ASN A 433 28.22 -4.64 1.20
C ASN A 433 29.19 -3.49 1.48
N ARG A 434 29.87 -2.97 0.45
CA ARG A 434 30.74 -1.80 0.57
C ARG A 434 29.96 -0.52 0.86
N ALA A 435 28.82 -0.31 0.20
CA ALA A 435 27.96 0.84 0.43
C ALA A 435 27.31 0.80 1.82
N LEU A 436 26.79 -0.37 2.22
CA LEU A 436 26.23 -0.60 3.54
C LEU A 436 27.26 -0.32 4.65
N ARG A 437 28.49 -0.86 4.54
CA ARG A 437 29.57 -0.57 5.51
C ARG A 437 29.91 0.91 5.61
N ARG A 438 29.84 1.66 4.50
CA ARG A 438 30.04 3.11 4.52
C ARG A 438 28.92 3.83 5.27
N SER A 439 27.66 3.42 5.09
CA SER A 439 26.56 3.98 5.89
C SER A 439 26.67 3.61 7.37
N VAL A 440 27.09 2.38 7.69
CA VAL A 440 27.33 1.93 9.07
C VAL A 440 28.41 2.78 9.72
N GLN A 441 29.54 3.03 9.04
CA GLN A 441 30.61 3.88 9.58
C GLN A 441 30.13 5.31 9.84
N LYS A 442 29.36 5.90 8.92
CA LYS A 442 28.76 7.23 9.10
C LYS A 442 27.75 7.31 10.24
N SER A 443 27.14 6.21 10.65
CA SER A 443 26.16 6.21 11.75
C SER A 443 26.80 6.47 13.12
N VAL A 444 28.12 6.28 13.23
CA VAL A 444 28.91 6.47 14.45
C VAL A 444 29.54 7.87 14.52
N GLU A 445 29.71 8.52 13.38
CA GLU A 445 30.19 9.90 13.22
C GLU A 445 29.07 10.91 13.58
#